data_AF-A0A6N8KZA4-F1
#
_entry.id   AF-A0A6N8KZA4-F1
#
_cell.length_a   1.000
_cell.length_b   1.000
_cell.length_c   1.000
_cell.angle_alpha   90.00
_cell.angle_beta   90.00
_cell.angle_gamma   90.00
#
_symmetry.space_group_name_H-M   'P 1'
#
loop_
_entity.id
_entity.type
_entity.pdbx_description
1 polymer ?
#
loop_
_entity_poly.entity_id
_entity_poly.type
_entity_poly.pdbx_seq_one_letter_code
_entity_poly.pdbx_strand_id
1 'polypeptide(L)'
;MKNQDLKSSQIISFPNLNYAKKCMNACWKVVLSLLLIAFTISCDKNEAPKIDHGAAAEKRILEVSEQSSISEEDIVTLEKLNSQVTDRNKKASLAQMIESVKIIKELLESLGKFQKEQPSNFKEDYAKLQEQHKKITDKLPRKAKLLKELEALLLKHNTEEIEFPKVVLENAGLAKKLLENYNIKPIQGKPTKYLRTDLERVDRLEIYLNNINEQAGMAATVFRYFKGLKYLAIGSKIETVWDFNQMKSLETLILDINQAPNSWELKMDELKNLKHLEIKGERGNSPFAGVIDFTDKFHLLETLILPKIVTTSLTALVLPNKQHLKTLSINHETGFPKMKRLVIEAKAIEDKDYSFSLGAADNLEIEEVRLSGFKQVKENTTFAVLAAEDLIKSKKRITIKKFSLKNINASVARLRFLNLKESVIENVKFGDKVKIQGNSRLIVEHVDFPSKPNFAWIGSNGIYEYKFQFMTFGGSPLVFADIQPMVVNKANQETVNTLWLTGSIVYPNKTVDLQMFNKLVYLRLMSADAKGVLIEKLILKLHVGRSIVASGEILAGVEMPFYKWEYVE
;
A
#
# COMPACT_ATOMS: atom_id res chain seq x y z
N MET A 1 -63.46 20.89 30.95
CA MET A 1 -64.40 21.28 29.87
C MET A 1 -64.45 20.16 28.85
N LYS A 2 -65.66 19.65 28.58
CA LYS A 2 -66.21 19.02 27.35
C LYS A 2 -65.35 17.96 26.63
N ASN A 3 -65.65 16.66 26.65
CA ASN A 3 -66.82 15.93 26.07
C ASN A 3 -67.18 16.30 24.63
N GLN A 4 -67.06 15.33 23.72
CA GLN A 4 -68.12 14.81 22.82
C GLN A 4 -67.50 13.64 22.03
N ASP A 5 -67.82 12.37 22.30
CA ASP A 5 -69.08 11.62 22.06
C ASP A 5 -69.58 11.66 20.61
N LEU A 6 -69.56 10.48 19.98
CA LEU A 6 -70.63 10.05 19.08
C LEU A 6 -70.83 8.52 19.25
N LYS A 7 -71.81 8.22 20.10
CA LYS A 7 -72.55 6.95 20.15
C LYS A 7 -73.55 6.90 19.00
N SER A 8 -73.76 5.71 18.45
CA SER A 8 -75.07 5.30 17.94
C SER A 8 -75.44 3.94 18.55
N SER A 9 -76.18 4.00 19.65
CA SER A 9 -76.91 2.89 20.24
C SER A 9 -78.27 2.78 19.54
N GLN A 10 -78.57 1.62 18.95
CA GLN A 10 -79.94 1.19 18.72
C GLN A 10 -80.36 0.25 19.84
N ILE A 11 -81.43 0.64 20.52
CA ILE A 11 -82.16 -0.12 21.52
C ILE A 11 -83.07 -1.09 20.77
N ILE A 12 -82.98 -2.39 21.06
CA ILE A 12 -84.11 -3.30 20.86
C ILE A 12 -84.30 -4.12 22.15
N SER A 13 -85.49 -3.94 22.70
CA SER A 13 -86.07 -4.58 23.87
C SER A 13 -86.18 -6.10 23.72
N PHE A 14 -85.83 -6.84 24.78
CA PHE A 14 -86.14 -8.27 24.91
C PHE A 14 -87.62 -8.48 25.29
N PRO A 15 -88.39 -9.29 24.54
CA PRO A 15 -89.68 -9.78 24.99
C PRO A 15 -89.52 -10.95 25.97
N ASN A 16 -90.30 -10.87 27.03
CA ASN A 16 -90.74 -11.90 27.99
C ASN A 16 -90.17 -13.33 27.89
N LEU A 17 -89.53 -13.71 28.99
CA LEU A 17 -88.85 -14.97 29.34
C LEU A 17 -89.77 -16.21 29.53
N ASN A 18 -90.97 -16.25 28.93
CA ASN A 18 -91.94 -17.33 29.19
C ASN A 18 -92.17 -18.33 28.06
N TYR A 19 -91.48 -18.22 26.92
CA TYR A 19 -91.64 -19.18 25.80
C TYR A 19 -90.49 -20.17 25.59
N ALA A 20 -89.33 -19.99 26.22
CA ALA A 20 -88.15 -20.85 26.00
C ALA A 20 -88.12 -22.15 26.86
N LYS A 21 -88.98 -22.27 27.88
CA LYS A 21 -88.95 -23.43 28.81
C LYS A 21 -89.61 -24.70 28.28
N LYS A 22 -90.42 -24.63 27.21
CA LYS A 22 -91.08 -25.83 26.64
C LYS A 22 -90.30 -26.50 25.50
N CYS A 23 -89.43 -25.80 24.78
CA CYS A 23 -88.61 -26.41 23.71
C CYS A 23 -87.34 -27.12 24.22
N MET A 24 -86.78 -26.72 25.37
CA MET A 24 -85.58 -27.36 25.92
C MET A 24 -85.81 -28.79 26.43
N ASN A 25 -87.02 -29.12 26.92
CA ASN A 25 -87.29 -30.45 27.48
C ASN A 25 -87.52 -31.53 26.41
N ALA A 26 -87.92 -31.15 25.19
CA ALA A 26 -88.02 -32.06 24.05
C ALA A 26 -86.65 -32.29 23.39
N CYS A 27 -85.82 -31.23 23.28
CA CYS A 27 -84.47 -31.34 22.72
C CYS A 27 -83.54 -32.20 23.59
N TRP A 28 -83.64 -32.12 24.93
CA TRP A 28 -82.78 -32.91 25.81
C TRP A 28 -83.07 -34.42 25.71
N LYS A 29 -84.34 -34.81 25.53
CA LYS A 29 -84.70 -36.24 25.37
C LYS A 29 -84.18 -36.81 24.05
N VAL A 30 -84.24 -36.04 22.96
CA VAL A 30 -83.69 -36.47 21.65
C VAL A 30 -82.17 -36.53 21.67
N VAL A 31 -81.50 -35.56 22.32
CA VAL A 31 -80.04 -35.56 22.47
C VAL A 31 -79.56 -36.71 23.37
N LEU A 32 -80.26 -37.01 24.46
CA LEU A 32 -79.92 -38.13 25.35
C LEU A 32 -80.15 -39.49 24.68
N SER A 33 -81.22 -39.64 23.89
CA SER A 33 -81.47 -40.86 23.09
C SER A 33 -80.44 -41.05 21.97
N LEU A 34 -80.01 -39.97 21.30
CA LEU A 34 -78.92 -40.02 20.30
C LEU A 34 -77.56 -40.32 20.93
N LEU A 35 -77.28 -39.80 22.14
CA LEU A 35 -76.07 -40.12 22.91
C LEU A 35 -76.05 -41.58 23.39
N LEU A 36 -77.19 -42.13 23.82
CA LEU A 36 -77.31 -43.54 24.19
C LEU A 36 -77.15 -44.48 22.98
N ILE A 37 -77.71 -44.12 21.82
CA ILE A 37 -77.50 -44.87 20.56
C ILE A 37 -76.03 -44.80 20.12
N ALA A 38 -75.38 -43.63 20.24
CA ALA A 38 -73.96 -43.46 19.96
C ALA A 38 -73.06 -44.27 20.92
N PHE A 39 -73.44 -44.42 22.19
CA PHE A 39 -72.71 -45.25 23.14
C PHE A 39 -72.94 -46.76 22.91
N THR A 40 -74.12 -47.18 22.46
CA THR A 40 -74.38 -48.61 22.18
C THR A 40 -73.80 -49.10 20.85
N ILE A 41 -73.56 -48.20 19.88
CA ILE A 41 -72.89 -48.52 18.60
C ILE A 41 -71.36 -48.49 18.74
N SER A 42 -70.82 -47.96 19.84
CA SER A 42 -69.36 -47.89 20.10
C SER A 42 -68.81 -49.06 20.94
N CYS A 43 -69.55 -50.18 21.03
CA CYS A 43 -69.07 -51.41 21.65
C CYS A 43 -68.84 -52.54 20.65
N ASP A 44 -68.43 -52.21 19.42
CA ASP A 44 -67.54 -53.10 18.70
C ASP A 44 -66.12 -52.90 19.24
N LYS A 45 -65.49 -53.99 19.68
CA LYS A 45 -64.05 -54.04 19.98
C LYS A 45 -63.27 -53.76 18.70
N ASN A 46 -63.19 -52.51 18.29
CA ASN A 46 -62.19 -52.06 17.33
C ASN A 46 -60.88 -51.95 18.11
N GLU A 47 -60.03 -52.96 17.94
CA GLU A 47 -58.62 -52.86 18.28
C GLU A 47 -58.09 -51.52 17.76
N ALA A 48 -57.55 -50.68 18.66
CA ALA A 48 -56.86 -49.47 18.26
C ALA A 48 -55.85 -49.84 17.15
N PRO A 49 -55.72 -49.04 16.08
CA PRO A 49 -54.76 -49.35 15.03
C PRO A 49 -53.40 -49.50 15.70
N LYS A 50 -52.87 -50.74 15.72
CA LYS A 50 -51.53 -51.03 16.24
C LYS A 50 -50.59 -50.16 15.44
N ILE A 51 -50.08 -49.09 16.05
CA ILE A 51 -49.02 -48.28 15.46
C ILE A 51 -47.85 -49.22 15.25
N ASP A 52 -47.50 -49.51 13.99
CA ASP A 52 -46.26 -50.22 13.68
C ASP A 52 -45.12 -49.26 13.96
N HIS A 53 -44.68 -49.25 15.22
CA HIS A 53 -43.55 -48.45 15.69
C HIS A 53 -42.28 -48.75 14.88
N GLY A 54 -42.15 -49.95 14.29
CA GLY A 54 -41.05 -50.29 13.40
C GLY A 54 -41.11 -49.54 12.07
N ALA A 55 -42.28 -49.50 11.42
CA ALA A 55 -42.45 -48.75 10.17
C ALA A 55 -42.36 -47.22 10.40
N ALA A 56 -42.88 -46.73 11.52
CA ALA A 56 -42.77 -45.33 11.90
C ALA A 56 -41.31 -44.91 12.18
N ALA A 57 -40.55 -45.76 12.89
CA ALA A 57 -39.12 -45.54 13.14
C ALA A 57 -38.32 -45.58 11.84
N GLU A 58 -38.55 -46.57 10.96
CA GLU A 58 -37.87 -46.68 9.67
C GLU A 58 -38.09 -45.44 8.80
N LYS A 59 -39.35 -45.01 8.66
CA LYS A 59 -39.70 -43.80 7.91
C LYS A 59 -38.97 -42.57 8.45
N ARG A 60 -38.95 -42.39 9.78
CA ARG A 60 -38.28 -41.22 10.39
C ARG A 60 -36.77 -41.28 10.22
N ILE A 61 -36.15 -42.46 10.29
CA ILE A 61 -34.72 -42.63 10.03
C ILE A 61 -34.37 -42.21 8.60
N LEU A 62 -35.18 -42.65 7.61
CA LEU A 62 -34.98 -42.27 6.21
C LEU A 62 -35.10 -40.75 6.03
N GLU A 63 -36.15 -40.13 6.57
CA GLU A 63 -36.35 -38.67 6.52
C GLU A 63 -35.19 -37.90 7.13
N VAL A 64 -34.73 -38.27 8.33
CA VAL A 64 -33.60 -37.60 9.01
C VAL A 64 -32.32 -37.79 8.21
N SER A 65 -32.09 -38.97 7.63
CA SER A 65 -30.87 -39.24 6.86
C SER A 65 -30.72 -38.34 5.63
N GLU A 66 -31.81 -37.84 5.05
CA GLU A 66 -31.78 -37.02 3.83
C GLU A 66 -31.54 -35.52 4.09
N GLN A 67 -31.69 -35.08 5.34
CA GLN A 67 -31.55 -33.68 5.72
C GLN A 67 -30.18 -33.10 5.37
N SER A 68 -30.13 -31.78 5.17
CA SER A 68 -28.88 -31.05 4.93
C SER A 68 -27.99 -30.93 6.17
N SER A 69 -28.59 -31.04 7.36
CA SER A 69 -27.94 -31.04 8.66
C SER A 69 -28.78 -31.88 9.61
N ILE A 70 -28.13 -32.63 10.51
CA ILE A 70 -28.79 -33.51 11.48
C ILE A 70 -28.49 -32.98 12.87
N SER A 71 -29.53 -32.72 13.67
CA SER A 71 -29.38 -32.24 15.05
C SER A 71 -29.19 -33.39 16.04
N GLU A 72 -28.74 -33.11 17.27
CA GLU A 72 -28.72 -34.13 18.32
C GLU A 72 -30.13 -34.52 18.77
N GLU A 73 -31.07 -33.57 18.72
CA GLU A 73 -32.49 -33.84 18.99
C GLU A 73 -33.08 -34.85 18.01
N ASP A 74 -32.65 -34.84 16.74
CA ASP A 74 -33.06 -35.85 15.76
C ASP A 74 -32.56 -37.24 16.17
N ILE A 75 -31.29 -37.38 16.57
CA ILE A 75 -30.71 -38.66 17.02
C ILE A 75 -31.46 -39.20 18.25
N VAL A 76 -31.68 -38.36 19.26
CA VAL A 76 -32.43 -38.72 20.47
C VAL A 76 -33.86 -39.18 20.12
N THR A 77 -34.49 -38.52 19.16
CA THR A 77 -35.83 -38.89 18.69
C THR A 77 -35.84 -40.26 18.01
N LEU A 78 -34.83 -40.56 17.18
CA LEU A 78 -34.70 -41.86 16.52
C LEU A 78 -34.46 -43.00 17.52
N GLU A 79 -33.59 -42.79 18.51
CA GLU A 79 -33.32 -43.76 19.58
C GLU A 79 -34.57 -44.04 20.42
N LYS A 80 -35.32 -42.99 20.76
CA LYS A 80 -36.60 -43.11 21.47
C LYS A 80 -37.62 -43.92 20.66
N LEU A 81 -37.75 -43.66 19.35
CA LEU A 81 -38.65 -44.42 18.48
C LEU A 81 -38.23 -45.89 18.37
N ASN A 82 -36.93 -46.18 18.24
CA ASN A 82 -36.42 -47.55 18.20
C ASN A 82 -36.63 -48.30 19.52
N SER A 83 -36.62 -47.59 20.67
CA SER A 83 -36.90 -48.20 21.98
C SER A 83 -38.30 -48.80 22.07
N GLN A 84 -39.27 -48.23 21.35
CA GLN A 84 -40.67 -48.64 21.29
C GLN A 84 -40.93 -49.82 20.34
N VAL A 85 -39.93 -50.24 19.56
CA VAL A 85 -40.02 -51.39 18.67
C VAL A 85 -39.86 -52.69 19.46
N THR A 86 -40.82 -53.60 19.31
CA THR A 86 -40.89 -54.88 20.04
C THR A 86 -40.29 -56.05 19.27
N ASP A 87 -40.28 -56.00 17.93
CA ASP A 87 -39.60 -56.98 17.08
C ASP A 87 -38.08 -56.84 17.20
N ARG A 88 -37.40 -57.88 17.71
CA ARG A 88 -35.94 -57.88 17.93
C ARG A 88 -35.14 -57.71 16.64
N ASN A 89 -35.54 -58.35 15.54
CA ASN A 89 -34.81 -58.28 14.28
C ASN A 89 -34.97 -56.91 13.64
N LYS A 90 -36.19 -56.36 13.67
CA LYS A 90 -36.48 -55.01 13.18
C LYS A 90 -35.76 -53.96 14.02
N LYS A 91 -35.77 -54.10 15.35
CA LYS A 91 -35.06 -53.21 16.28
C LYS A 91 -33.55 -53.19 16.07
N ALA A 92 -32.94 -54.36 15.82
CA ALA A 92 -31.51 -54.46 15.53
C ALA A 92 -31.16 -53.81 14.18
N SER A 93 -31.97 -54.03 13.13
CA SER A 93 -31.79 -53.38 11.83
C SER A 93 -31.93 -51.86 11.93
N LEU A 94 -32.92 -51.37 12.67
CA LEU A 94 -33.13 -49.94 12.88
C LEU A 94 -31.99 -49.32 13.69
N ALA A 95 -31.47 -50.02 14.70
CA ALA A 95 -30.28 -49.57 15.45
C ALA A 95 -29.06 -49.39 14.53
N GLN A 96 -28.83 -50.32 13.59
CA GLN A 96 -27.76 -50.19 12.60
C GLN A 96 -27.94 -48.98 11.67
N MET A 97 -29.19 -48.69 11.27
CA MET A 97 -29.48 -47.50 10.46
C MET A 97 -29.29 -46.21 11.27
N ILE A 98 -29.70 -46.17 12.54
CA ILE A 98 -29.47 -45.02 13.44
C ILE A 98 -27.98 -44.76 13.62
N GLU A 99 -27.17 -45.80 13.80
CA GLU A 99 -25.71 -45.66 13.89
C GLU A 99 -25.12 -45.08 12.59
N SER A 100 -25.65 -45.50 11.44
CA SER A 100 -25.28 -44.91 10.15
C SER A 100 -25.70 -43.43 10.04
N VAL A 101 -26.84 -43.02 10.62
CA VAL A 101 -27.27 -41.61 10.69
C VAL A 101 -26.32 -40.78 11.56
N LYS A 102 -25.80 -41.32 12.67
CA LYS A 102 -24.77 -40.65 13.48
C LYS A 102 -23.49 -40.41 12.68
N ILE A 103 -23.03 -41.41 11.92
CA ILE A 103 -21.87 -41.27 11.03
C ILE A 103 -22.14 -40.23 9.93
N ILE A 104 -23.35 -40.18 9.36
CA ILE A 104 -23.74 -39.14 8.39
C ILE A 104 -23.64 -37.74 9.00
N LYS A 105 -24.10 -37.55 10.24
CA LYS A 105 -23.99 -36.28 10.97
C LYS A 105 -22.53 -35.83 11.06
N GLU A 106 -21.64 -36.69 11.55
CA GLU A 106 -20.20 -36.40 11.66
C GLU A 106 -19.55 -36.07 10.30
N LEU A 107 -19.94 -36.81 9.25
CA LEU A 107 -19.45 -36.56 7.88
C LEU A 107 -19.92 -35.22 7.33
N LEU A 108 -21.18 -34.83 7.55
CA LEU A 108 -21.72 -33.55 7.10
C LEU A 108 -21.03 -32.37 7.80
N GLU A 109 -20.79 -32.49 9.10
CA GLU A 109 -20.02 -31.49 9.87
C GLU A 109 -18.58 -31.37 9.34
N SER A 110 -17.93 -32.51 9.07
CA SER A 110 -16.56 -32.54 8.57
C SER A 110 -16.45 -32.02 7.13
N LEU A 111 -17.37 -32.39 6.24
CA LEU A 111 -17.48 -31.84 4.88
C LEU A 111 -17.72 -30.33 4.90
N GLY A 112 -18.60 -29.86 5.79
CA GLY A 112 -18.84 -28.43 5.98
C GLY A 112 -17.59 -27.67 6.41
N LYS A 113 -16.74 -28.27 7.28
CA LYS A 113 -15.42 -27.72 7.63
C LYS A 113 -14.48 -27.71 6.43
N PHE A 114 -14.34 -28.82 5.71
CA PHE A 114 -13.50 -28.95 4.52
C PHE A 114 -13.82 -27.93 3.41
N GLN A 115 -15.08 -27.54 3.28
CA GLN A 115 -15.50 -26.54 2.30
C GLN A 115 -15.18 -25.10 2.71
N LYS A 116 -15.13 -24.82 4.02
CA LYS A 116 -14.86 -23.48 4.58
C LYS A 116 -13.38 -23.24 4.87
N GLU A 117 -12.70 -24.29 5.30
CA GLU A 117 -11.31 -24.30 5.75
C GLU A 117 -10.59 -25.37 4.93
N GLN A 118 -9.63 -24.99 4.09
CA GLN A 118 -8.81 -25.98 3.37
C GLN A 118 -7.90 -26.67 4.39
N PRO A 119 -8.07 -27.98 4.65
CA PRO A 119 -7.28 -28.66 5.67
C PRO A 119 -5.83 -28.81 5.23
N SER A 120 -4.91 -28.66 6.18
CA SER A 120 -3.46 -28.80 5.94
C SER A 120 -3.02 -30.21 5.55
N ASN A 121 -3.87 -31.23 5.74
CA ASN A 121 -3.58 -32.62 5.39
C ASN A 121 -4.76 -33.28 4.66
N PHE A 122 -5.17 -32.65 3.55
CA PHE A 122 -6.34 -33.05 2.75
C PHE A 122 -6.38 -34.56 2.47
N LYS A 123 -5.26 -35.19 2.12
CA LYS A 123 -5.24 -36.61 1.73
C LYS A 123 -5.57 -37.54 2.89
N GLU A 124 -5.00 -37.30 4.07
CA GLU A 124 -5.25 -38.14 5.24
C GLU A 124 -6.67 -37.92 5.78
N ASP A 125 -7.11 -36.67 5.82
CA ASP A 125 -8.45 -36.34 6.30
C ASP A 125 -9.52 -36.81 5.31
N TYR A 126 -9.29 -36.70 4.00
CA TYR A 126 -10.17 -37.26 2.97
C TYR A 126 -10.24 -38.79 3.05
N ALA A 127 -9.12 -39.46 3.32
CA ALA A 127 -9.11 -40.91 3.53
C ALA A 127 -9.92 -41.32 4.77
N LYS A 128 -9.87 -40.55 5.86
CA LYS A 128 -10.73 -40.76 7.05
C LYS A 128 -12.21 -40.60 6.70
N LEU A 129 -12.58 -39.57 5.92
CA LEU A 129 -13.96 -39.39 5.45
C LEU A 129 -14.42 -40.54 4.56
N GLN A 130 -13.56 -41.08 3.69
CA GLN A 130 -13.88 -42.26 2.88
C GLN A 130 -14.09 -43.51 3.75
N GLU A 131 -13.28 -43.72 4.79
CA GLU A 131 -13.46 -44.85 5.71
C GLU A 131 -14.74 -44.71 6.55
N GLN A 132 -15.08 -43.51 7.01
CA GLN A 132 -16.37 -43.27 7.68
C GLN A 132 -17.54 -43.53 6.72
N HIS A 133 -17.45 -43.08 5.47
CA HIS A 133 -18.48 -43.32 4.46
C HIS A 133 -18.75 -44.81 4.22
N LYS A 134 -17.71 -45.65 4.19
CA LYS A 134 -17.84 -47.11 4.02
C LYS A 134 -18.65 -47.79 5.12
N LYS A 135 -18.66 -47.22 6.34
CA LYS A 135 -19.40 -47.76 7.50
C LYS A 135 -20.91 -47.51 7.44
N ILE A 136 -21.36 -46.61 6.56
CA ILE A 136 -22.79 -46.32 6.37
C ILE A 136 -23.47 -47.50 5.64
N THR A 137 -24.60 -47.96 6.16
CA THR A 137 -25.42 -48.99 5.51
C THR A 137 -26.00 -48.54 4.16
N ASP A 138 -26.12 -49.46 3.20
CA ASP A 138 -26.75 -49.19 1.89
C ASP A 138 -28.26 -48.94 1.97
N LYS A 139 -28.88 -49.19 3.14
CA LYS A 139 -30.30 -48.90 3.39
C LYS A 139 -30.60 -47.39 3.49
N LEU A 140 -29.59 -46.53 3.64
CA LEU A 140 -29.79 -45.09 3.74
C LEU A 140 -29.57 -44.39 2.38
N PRO A 141 -30.56 -43.63 1.88
CA PRO A 141 -30.48 -42.98 0.56
C PRO A 141 -29.36 -41.94 0.47
N ARG A 142 -29.00 -41.30 1.59
CA ARG A 142 -27.95 -40.28 1.66
C ARG A 142 -26.55 -40.80 1.36
N LYS A 143 -26.28 -42.10 1.50
CA LYS A 143 -24.94 -42.69 1.28
C LYS A 143 -24.39 -42.35 -0.11
N ALA A 144 -25.18 -42.57 -1.16
CA ALA A 144 -24.75 -42.30 -2.54
C ALA A 144 -24.51 -40.79 -2.79
N LYS A 145 -25.32 -39.92 -2.17
CA LYS A 145 -25.17 -38.46 -2.29
C LYS A 145 -23.89 -37.96 -1.63
N LEU A 146 -23.56 -38.46 -0.43
CA LEU A 146 -22.31 -38.13 0.27
C LEU A 146 -21.08 -38.55 -0.52
N LEU A 147 -21.12 -39.69 -1.23
CA LEU A 147 -20.01 -40.12 -2.07
C LEU A 147 -19.74 -39.11 -3.19
N LYS A 148 -20.80 -38.65 -3.88
CA LYS A 148 -20.68 -37.61 -4.92
C LYS A 148 -20.16 -36.28 -4.36
N GLU A 149 -20.60 -35.90 -3.16
CA GLU A 149 -20.12 -34.69 -2.48
C GLU A 149 -18.62 -34.80 -2.13
N LEU A 150 -18.16 -35.98 -1.69
CA LEU A 150 -16.73 -36.28 -1.48
C LEU A 150 -15.93 -36.26 -2.80
N GLU A 151 -16.42 -36.89 -3.86
CA GLU A 151 -15.77 -36.88 -5.17
C GLU A 151 -15.64 -35.47 -5.75
N ALA A 152 -16.71 -34.66 -5.63
CA ALA A 152 -16.68 -33.25 -6.03
C ALA A 152 -15.68 -32.43 -5.22
N LEU A 153 -15.47 -32.78 -3.95
CA LEU A 153 -14.49 -32.14 -3.09
C LEU A 153 -13.05 -32.49 -3.52
N LEU A 154 -12.80 -33.74 -3.90
CA LEU A 154 -11.53 -34.17 -4.49
C LEU A 154 -11.24 -33.46 -5.81
N LEU A 155 -12.24 -33.33 -6.69
CA LEU A 155 -12.13 -32.62 -7.97
C LEU A 155 -11.80 -31.12 -7.79
N LYS A 156 -12.22 -30.51 -6.68
CA LYS A 156 -11.91 -29.11 -6.36
C LYS A 156 -10.52 -28.90 -5.78
N HIS A 157 -9.88 -29.96 -5.27
CA HIS A 157 -8.54 -29.85 -4.69
C HIS A 157 -7.49 -30.14 -5.76
N ASN A 158 -6.62 -29.16 -6.07
CA ASN A 158 -5.62 -29.31 -7.12
C ASN A 158 -4.49 -30.26 -6.66
N THR A 159 -4.47 -31.47 -7.21
CA THR A 159 -3.51 -32.53 -6.86
C THR A 159 -2.22 -32.49 -7.68
N GLU A 160 -2.00 -31.44 -8.47
CA GLU A 160 -0.80 -31.31 -9.30
C GLU A 160 0.47 -31.33 -8.43
N GLU A 161 1.40 -32.22 -8.77
CA GLU A 161 2.69 -32.33 -8.10
C GLU A 161 3.67 -31.34 -8.73
N ILE A 162 4.22 -30.44 -7.93
CA ILE A 162 5.31 -29.56 -8.32
C ILE A 162 6.61 -30.12 -7.76
N GLU A 163 7.58 -30.35 -8.64
CA GLU A 163 8.90 -30.82 -8.28
C GLU A 163 9.91 -29.67 -8.24
N PHE A 164 10.65 -29.57 -7.13
CA PHE A 164 11.75 -28.62 -6.98
C PHE A 164 13.11 -29.32 -7.09
N PRO A 165 14.12 -28.67 -7.67
CA PRO A 165 15.49 -29.18 -7.66
C PRO A 165 15.99 -29.37 -6.22
N LYS A 166 16.70 -30.48 -5.93
CA LYS A 166 17.24 -30.77 -4.59
C LYS A 166 18.08 -29.62 -4.02
N VAL A 167 18.91 -29.01 -4.86
CA VAL A 167 19.77 -27.87 -4.46
C VAL A 167 18.97 -26.68 -3.91
N VAL A 168 17.74 -26.45 -4.39
CA VAL A 168 16.84 -25.38 -3.90
C VAL A 168 16.26 -25.75 -2.52
N LEU A 169 16.06 -27.03 -2.26
CA LEU A 169 15.53 -27.54 -1.00
C LEU A 169 16.62 -27.66 0.08
N GLU A 170 17.84 -27.99 -0.32
CA GLU A 170 19.00 -28.24 0.55
C GLU A 170 19.80 -26.96 0.91
N ASN A 171 19.98 -26.02 -0.03
CA ASN A 171 20.68 -24.75 0.25
C ASN A 171 19.72 -23.71 0.84
N ALA A 172 19.87 -23.41 2.12
CA ALA A 172 19.22 -22.27 2.79
C ALA A 172 17.67 -22.23 2.70
N GLY A 173 17.02 -23.39 2.74
CA GLY A 173 15.82 -23.54 3.57
C GLY A 173 14.47 -23.24 2.96
N LEU A 174 14.24 -23.40 1.63
CA LEU A 174 12.86 -23.38 1.13
C LEU A 174 12.02 -24.48 1.80
N ALA A 175 12.48 -25.73 1.78
CA ALA A 175 11.78 -26.85 2.43
C ALA A 175 11.55 -26.59 3.92
N LYS A 176 12.58 -26.07 4.61
CA LYS A 176 12.51 -25.68 6.03
C LYS A 176 11.48 -24.57 6.26
N LYS A 177 11.46 -23.51 5.44
CA LYS A 177 10.48 -22.40 5.55
C LYS A 177 9.06 -22.86 5.25
N LEU A 178 8.87 -23.70 4.24
CA LEU A 178 7.57 -24.30 3.93
C LEU A 178 7.05 -25.11 5.12
N LEU A 179 7.91 -25.90 5.75
CA LEU A 179 7.57 -26.66 6.94
C LEU A 179 7.31 -25.77 8.16
N GLU A 180 8.23 -24.88 8.51
CA GLU A 180 8.16 -24.09 9.74
C GLU A 180 7.05 -23.03 9.71
N ASN A 181 6.85 -22.37 8.57
CA ASN A 181 5.93 -21.23 8.49
C ASN A 181 4.53 -21.63 7.99
N TYR A 182 4.42 -22.71 7.23
CA TYR A 182 3.16 -23.11 6.59
C TYR A 182 2.75 -24.56 6.89
N ASN A 183 3.57 -25.32 7.63
CA ASN A 183 3.39 -26.75 7.86
C ASN A 183 3.23 -27.57 6.56
N ILE A 184 3.88 -27.10 5.49
CA ILE A 184 3.87 -27.76 4.18
C ILE A 184 5.04 -28.74 4.14
N LYS A 185 4.71 -30.02 3.93
CA LYS A 185 5.69 -31.11 3.84
C LYS A 185 5.79 -31.62 2.40
N PRO A 186 6.95 -32.15 1.99
CA PRO A 186 7.02 -32.87 0.73
C PRO A 186 6.11 -34.09 0.77
N ILE A 187 5.66 -34.51 -0.41
CA ILE A 187 4.81 -35.69 -0.58
C ILE A 187 5.57 -36.92 -0.05
N GLN A 188 4.88 -37.76 0.74
CA GLN A 188 5.46 -38.96 1.34
C GLN A 188 6.12 -39.85 0.26
N GLY A 189 7.38 -40.22 0.48
CA GLY A 189 8.18 -41.00 -0.47
C GLY A 189 8.76 -40.19 -1.65
N LYS A 190 8.42 -38.90 -1.78
CA LYS A 190 8.89 -38.00 -2.83
C LYS A 190 9.41 -36.67 -2.21
N PRO A 191 10.62 -36.67 -1.61
CA PRO A 191 11.13 -35.52 -0.83
C PRO A 191 11.31 -34.21 -1.65
N THR A 192 11.30 -34.29 -2.98
CA THR A 192 11.42 -33.15 -3.89
C THR A 192 10.08 -32.59 -4.39
N LYS A 193 8.96 -33.25 -4.09
CA LYS A 193 7.66 -32.90 -4.64
C LYS A 193 6.70 -32.36 -3.60
N TYR A 194 5.92 -31.36 -3.98
CA TYR A 194 4.91 -30.69 -3.15
C TYR A 194 3.61 -30.59 -3.93
N LEU A 195 2.48 -30.50 -3.23
CA LEU A 195 1.19 -30.26 -3.88
C LEU A 195 1.08 -28.78 -4.25
N ARG A 196 0.58 -28.50 -5.45
CA ARG A 196 0.35 -27.14 -5.92
C ARG A 196 -0.58 -26.34 -5.01
N THR A 197 -1.64 -26.95 -4.48
CA THR A 197 -2.56 -26.33 -3.51
C THR A 197 -1.84 -25.81 -2.28
N ASP A 198 -0.87 -26.57 -1.77
CA ASP A 198 -0.08 -26.15 -0.62
C ASP A 198 0.75 -24.92 -0.94
N LEU A 199 1.41 -24.90 -2.09
CA LEU A 199 2.24 -23.77 -2.52
C LEU A 199 1.40 -22.50 -2.78
N GLU A 200 0.16 -22.64 -3.23
CA GLU A 200 -0.75 -21.50 -3.45
C GLU A 200 -1.15 -20.79 -2.14
N ARG A 201 -0.99 -21.43 -0.97
CA ARG A 201 -1.24 -20.84 0.35
C ARG A 201 -0.08 -19.99 0.86
N VAL A 202 1.09 -20.06 0.22
CA VAL A 202 2.28 -19.32 0.63
C VAL A 202 2.17 -17.88 0.14
N ASP A 203 2.04 -16.94 1.07
CA ASP A 203 1.88 -15.52 0.79
C ASP A 203 3.16 -14.71 1.04
N ARG A 204 4.12 -15.26 1.79
CA ARG A 204 5.40 -14.64 2.13
C ARG A 204 6.58 -15.59 1.99
N LEU A 205 7.61 -15.16 1.27
CA LEU A 205 8.90 -15.84 1.18
C LEU A 205 10.07 -14.85 1.29
N GLU A 206 11.14 -15.32 1.93
CA GLU A 206 12.42 -14.62 2.02
C GLU A 206 13.50 -15.66 1.73
N ILE A 207 14.23 -15.57 0.62
CA ILE A 207 15.19 -16.61 0.23
C ILE A 207 16.44 -15.96 -0.34
N TYR A 208 17.58 -16.19 0.29
CA TYR A 208 18.87 -15.68 -0.15
C TYR A 208 19.73 -16.85 -0.61
N LEU A 209 19.81 -17.02 -1.93
CA LEU A 209 20.55 -18.08 -2.62
C LEU A 209 22.02 -17.65 -2.76
N ASN A 210 22.79 -17.93 -1.72
CA ASN A 210 24.16 -17.42 -1.56
C ASN A 210 25.24 -18.41 -1.99
N ASN A 211 24.91 -19.59 -2.53
CA ASN A 211 25.90 -20.65 -2.76
C ASN A 211 26.49 -20.61 -4.19
N ILE A 212 27.80 -20.88 -4.32
CA ILE A 212 28.56 -20.71 -5.58
C ILE A 212 28.28 -21.85 -6.59
N ASN A 213 27.63 -22.93 -6.14
CA ASN A 213 27.37 -24.13 -6.92
C ASN A 213 25.94 -24.21 -7.49
N GLU A 214 25.18 -23.11 -7.49
CA GLU A 214 23.82 -23.11 -8.04
C GLU A 214 23.86 -23.07 -9.59
N GLN A 215 22.86 -23.65 -10.24
CA GLN A 215 22.64 -23.53 -11.69
C GLN A 215 21.88 -22.23 -12.01
N ALA A 216 22.19 -21.60 -13.14
CA ALA A 216 21.49 -20.40 -13.59
C ALA A 216 19.99 -20.67 -13.88
N GLY A 217 19.14 -19.71 -13.51
CA GLY A 217 17.70 -19.72 -13.75
C GLY A 217 16.84 -20.53 -12.75
N MET A 218 17.41 -21.00 -11.63
CA MET A 218 16.67 -21.79 -10.64
C MET A 218 15.68 -20.99 -9.78
N ALA A 219 16.04 -19.82 -9.27
CA ALA A 219 15.18 -18.98 -8.44
C ALA A 219 13.92 -18.50 -9.19
N ALA A 220 14.05 -17.90 -10.37
CA ALA A 220 12.90 -17.48 -11.18
C ALA A 220 11.97 -18.68 -11.54
N THR A 221 12.55 -19.85 -11.82
CA THR A 221 11.80 -21.08 -12.11
C THR A 221 11.07 -21.64 -10.88
N VAL A 222 11.65 -21.48 -9.68
CA VAL A 222 11.06 -21.94 -8.42
C VAL A 222 9.87 -21.05 -8.03
N PHE A 223 10.03 -19.74 -8.12
CA PHE A 223 9.04 -18.83 -7.56
C PHE A 223 7.74 -18.74 -8.38
N ARG A 224 7.77 -19.07 -9.68
CA ARG A 224 6.58 -19.04 -10.55
C ARG A 224 5.43 -19.95 -10.09
N TYR A 225 5.70 -20.94 -9.24
CA TYR A 225 4.69 -21.85 -8.71
C TYR A 225 3.90 -21.28 -7.53
N PHE A 226 4.39 -20.21 -6.88
CA PHE A 226 3.75 -19.57 -5.73
C PHE A 226 2.79 -18.47 -6.16
N LYS A 227 1.64 -18.86 -6.75
CA LYS A 227 0.64 -17.90 -7.26
C LYS A 227 0.02 -16.99 -6.20
N GLY A 228 0.00 -17.44 -4.93
CA GLY A 228 -0.50 -16.68 -3.79
C GLY A 228 0.49 -15.68 -3.19
N LEU A 229 1.73 -15.64 -3.68
CA LEU A 229 2.81 -14.88 -3.08
C LEU A 229 2.56 -13.36 -3.18
N LYS A 230 2.51 -12.70 -2.03
CA LYS A 230 2.35 -11.24 -1.90
C LYS A 230 3.65 -10.55 -1.51
N TYR A 231 4.53 -11.24 -0.79
CA TYR A 231 5.82 -10.72 -0.36
C TYR A 231 6.95 -11.65 -0.78
N LEU A 232 7.94 -11.11 -1.47
CA LEU A 232 9.16 -11.80 -1.84
C LEU A 232 10.39 -10.95 -1.53
N ALA A 233 11.30 -11.49 -0.71
CA ALA A 233 12.68 -11.01 -0.64
C ALA A 233 13.62 -12.08 -1.21
N ILE A 234 14.49 -11.68 -2.14
CA ILE A 234 15.35 -12.61 -2.89
C ILE A 234 16.74 -12.03 -3.15
N GLY A 235 17.77 -12.87 -3.07
CA GLY A 235 19.11 -12.60 -3.60
C GLY A 235 19.67 -13.86 -4.26
N SER A 236 20.40 -13.75 -5.37
CA SER A 236 21.06 -14.88 -6.03
C SER A 236 22.36 -14.46 -6.73
N LYS A 237 23.33 -15.38 -6.79
CA LYS A 237 24.63 -15.18 -7.46
C LYS A 237 24.63 -15.45 -8.97
N ILE A 238 23.72 -16.30 -9.44
CA ILE A 238 23.94 -17.07 -10.68
C ILE A 238 22.91 -16.78 -11.76
N GLU A 239 21.76 -16.22 -11.39
CA GLU A 239 20.70 -15.91 -12.34
C GLU A 239 20.97 -14.63 -13.13
N THR A 240 21.08 -14.78 -14.45
CA THR A 240 21.17 -13.66 -15.40
C THR A 240 19.81 -13.12 -15.83
N VAL A 241 18.70 -13.80 -15.54
CA VAL A 241 17.34 -13.31 -15.83
C VAL A 241 16.42 -13.63 -14.66
N TRP A 242 15.87 -12.59 -14.03
CA TRP A 242 14.95 -12.69 -12.89
C TRP A 242 13.56 -12.32 -13.39
N ASP A 243 12.73 -13.32 -13.66
CA ASP A 243 11.37 -13.12 -14.19
C ASP A 243 10.29 -13.32 -13.11
N PHE A 244 9.71 -12.20 -12.71
CA PHE A 244 8.63 -12.12 -11.73
C PHE A 244 7.26 -11.89 -12.37
N ASN A 245 7.15 -11.79 -13.70
CA ASN A 245 5.90 -11.41 -14.38
C ASN A 245 4.72 -12.36 -14.14
N GLN A 246 4.98 -13.60 -13.71
CA GLN A 246 3.96 -14.59 -13.36
C GLN A 246 3.38 -14.40 -11.94
N MET A 247 4.03 -13.62 -11.08
CA MET A 247 3.63 -13.40 -9.68
C MET A 247 2.62 -12.26 -9.58
N LYS A 248 1.45 -12.43 -10.21
CA LYS A 248 0.44 -11.36 -10.34
C LYS A 248 -0.09 -10.83 -8.99
N SER A 249 0.03 -11.61 -7.92
CA SER A 249 -0.38 -11.25 -6.56
C SER A 249 0.68 -10.48 -5.78
N LEU A 250 1.89 -10.30 -6.33
CA LEU A 250 3.01 -9.73 -5.58
C LEU A 250 2.81 -8.24 -5.29
N GLU A 251 2.87 -7.89 -4.01
CA GLU A 251 2.73 -6.53 -3.49
C GLU A 251 4.08 -5.96 -3.05
N THR A 252 5.00 -6.81 -2.59
CA THR A 252 6.33 -6.42 -2.11
C THR A 252 7.41 -7.26 -2.76
N LEU A 253 8.38 -6.59 -3.38
CA LEU A 253 9.58 -7.18 -3.95
C LEU A 253 10.83 -6.52 -3.38
N ILE A 254 11.70 -7.31 -2.75
CA ILE A 254 13.01 -6.89 -2.25
C ILE A 254 14.08 -7.72 -2.97
N LEU A 255 14.97 -7.06 -3.70
CA LEU A 255 16.06 -7.70 -4.45
C LEU A 255 17.41 -7.37 -3.82
N ASP A 256 18.16 -8.36 -3.34
CA ASP A 256 19.56 -8.20 -2.94
C ASP A 256 20.49 -8.47 -4.12
N ILE A 257 21.19 -7.42 -4.55
CA ILE A 257 22.06 -7.41 -5.72
C ILE A 257 23.55 -7.50 -5.37
N ASN A 258 23.92 -7.64 -4.09
CA ASN A 258 25.33 -7.73 -3.65
C ASN A 258 26.13 -8.81 -4.39
N GLN A 259 25.44 -9.83 -4.88
CA GLN A 259 26.01 -10.96 -5.59
C GLN A 259 25.50 -11.09 -7.01
N ALA A 260 24.73 -10.12 -7.51
CA ALA A 260 24.15 -10.20 -8.84
C ALA A 260 25.26 -10.37 -9.91
N PRO A 261 24.99 -11.13 -10.99
CA PRO A 261 25.98 -11.37 -12.02
C PRO A 261 26.43 -10.07 -12.71
N ASN A 262 27.52 -10.17 -13.49
CA ASN A 262 28.07 -9.04 -14.23
C ASN A 262 27.06 -8.41 -15.22
N SER A 263 26.17 -9.24 -15.76
CA SER A 263 25.06 -8.81 -16.60
C SER A 263 23.84 -9.63 -16.24
N TRP A 264 22.72 -8.95 -15.96
CA TRP A 264 21.46 -9.60 -15.67
C TRP A 264 20.26 -8.70 -16.04
N GLU A 265 19.12 -9.34 -16.27
CA GLU A 265 17.85 -8.72 -16.66
C GLU A 265 16.79 -8.96 -15.59
N LEU A 266 16.02 -7.92 -15.27
CA LEU A 266 14.89 -7.98 -14.35
C LEU A 266 13.58 -7.79 -15.12
N LYS A 267 12.70 -8.81 -15.09
CA LYS A 267 11.37 -8.76 -15.70
C LYS A 267 10.30 -8.70 -14.61
N MET A 268 9.70 -7.53 -14.44
CA MET A 268 8.68 -7.28 -13.42
C MET A 268 7.53 -6.39 -13.90
N ASP A 269 7.50 -6.08 -15.19
CA ASP A 269 6.56 -5.14 -15.82
C ASP A 269 5.09 -5.49 -15.61
N GLU A 270 4.81 -6.77 -15.39
CA GLU A 270 3.46 -7.29 -15.22
C GLU A 270 2.96 -7.27 -13.77
N LEU A 271 3.77 -6.81 -12.80
CA LEU A 271 3.40 -6.77 -11.39
C LEU A 271 2.48 -5.57 -11.09
N LYS A 272 1.23 -5.63 -11.56
CA LYS A 272 0.25 -4.54 -11.41
C LYS A 272 -0.09 -4.20 -9.95
N ASN A 273 0.09 -5.16 -9.04
CA ASN A 273 -0.21 -5.01 -7.61
C ASN A 273 1.01 -4.56 -6.77
N LEU A 274 2.16 -4.32 -7.40
CA LEU A 274 3.39 -3.98 -6.68
C LEU A 274 3.24 -2.61 -5.98
N LYS A 275 3.36 -2.62 -4.65
CA LYS A 275 3.32 -1.46 -3.76
C LYS A 275 4.70 -1.11 -3.23
N HIS A 276 5.58 -2.09 -3.05
CA HIS A 276 6.90 -1.88 -2.48
C HIS A 276 7.98 -2.52 -3.35
N LEU A 277 8.91 -1.70 -3.83
CA LEU A 277 10.11 -2.14 -4.52
C LEU A 277 11.34 -1.64 -3.79
N GLU A 278 12.18 -2.57 -3.34
CA GLU A 278 13.45 -2.26 -2.72
C GLU A 278 14.57 -3.04 -3.40
N ILE A 279 15.62 -2.33 -3.80
CA ILE A 279 16.87 -2.93 -4.23
C ILE A 279 17.88 -2.73 -3.10
N LYS A 280 18.49 -3.83 -2.62
CA LYS A 280 19.51 -3.84 -1.57
C LYS A 280 20.85 -4.22 -2.14
N GLY A 281 21.91 -3.64 -1.61
CA GLY A 281 23.27 -4.04 -1.91
C GLY A 281 24.18 -2.85 -2.21
N GLU A 282 25.45 -3.05 -1.89
CA GLU A 282 26.52 -2.06 -2.06
C GLU A 282 27.44 -2.43 -3.23
N ARG A 283 27.36 -3.67 -3.71
CA ARG A 283 28.18 -4.25 -4.77
C ARG A 283 27.28 -4.91 -5.81
N GLY A 284 27.81 -5.20 -7.00
CA GLY A 284 27.08 -5.84 -8.10
C GLY A 284 26.72 -4.86 -9.23
N ASN A 285 25.77 -5.24 -10.08
CA ASN A 285 25.32 -4.42 -11.21
C ASN A 285 23.84 -4.08 -11.09
N SER A 286 23.48 -2.89 -11.59
CA SER A 286 22.10 -2.43 -11.64
C SER A 286 21.22 -3.35 -12.51
N PRO A 287 20.01 -3.74 -12.05
CA PRO A 287 19.07 -4.53 -12.84
C PRO A 287 18.49 -3.81 -14.06
N PHE A 288 18.63 -2.48 -14.11
CA PHE A 288 17.80 -1.64 -14.95
C PHE A 288 18.47 -1.15 -16.24
N ALA A 289 19.65 -1.67 -16.61
CA ALA A 289 20.42 -1.24 -17.78
C ALA A 289 20.57 0.30 -17.91
N GLY A 290 20.51 1.02 -16.78
CA GLY A 290 20.55 2.50 -16.73
C GLY A 290 19.20 3.21 -16.85
N VAL A 291 18.09 2.54 -17.15
CA VAL A 291 16.78 3.17 -17.35
C VAL A 291 15.71 2.55 -16.46
N ILE A 292 15.10 3.38 -15.62
CA ILE A 292 13.88 3.05 -14.90
C ILE A 292 12.76 3.89 -15.50
N ASP A 293 11.87 3.28 -16.27
CA ASP A 293 10.66 3.93 -16.78
C ASP A 293 9.42 3.19 -16.31
N PHE A 294 8.71 3.81 -15.36
CA PHE A 294 7.49 3.30 -14.79
C PHE A 294 6.26 4.07 -15.26
N THR A 295 6.29 4.77 -16.40
CA THR A 295 5.16 5.60 -16.87
C THR A 295 3.82 4.86 -16.80
N ASP A 296 3.74 3.69 -17.43
CA ASP A 296 2.53 2.85 -17.50
C ASP A 296 2.59 1.62 -16.59
N LYS A 297 3.45 1.66 -15.56
CA LYS A 297 3.73 0.53 -14.66
C LYS A 297 3.59 0.92 -13.20
N PHE A 298 3.34 -0.05 -12.34
CA PHE A 298 3.35 0.08 -10.87
C PHE A 298 2.54 1.29 -10.36
N HIS A 299 1.28 1.42 -10.79
CA HIS A 299 0.42 2.54 -10.40
C HIS A 299 0.16 2.60 -8.88
N LEU A 300 0.22 1.44 -8.21
CA LEU A 300 0.04 1.30 -6.77
C LEU A 300 1.36 1.45 -5.97
N LEU A 301 2.47 1.79 -6.62
CA LEU A 301 3.77 1.89 -5.95
C LEU A 301 3.73 2.94 -4.84
N GLU A 302 3.93 2.49 -3.61
CA GLU A 302 4.00 3.29 -2.39
C GLU A 302 5.42 3.55 -1.94
N THR A 303 6.34 2.62 -2.20
CA THR A 303 7.74 2.70 -1.78
C THR A 303 8.69 2.32 -2.90
N LEU A 304 9.71 3.16 -3.11
CA LEU A 304 10.85 2.88 -3.97
C LEU A 304 12.15 3.15 -3.23
N ILE A 305 12.99 2.13 -3.10
CA ILE A 305 14.31 2.22 -2.47
C ILE A 305 15.38 1.78 -3.47
N LEU A 306 16.29 2.69 -3.82
CA LEU A 306 17.38 2.47 -4.77
C LEU A 306 18.75 2.70 -4.12
N PRO A 307 19.66 1.72 -4.17
CA PRO A 307 20.99 1.83 -3.62
C PRO A 307 21.92 2.58 -4.57
N LYS A 308 23.07 2.99 -4.05
CA LYS A 308 24.10 3.77 -4.77
C LYS A 308 24.52 3.15 -6.11
N ILE A 309 24.69 1.83 -6.15
CA ILE A 309 25.11 1.13 -7.37
C ILE A 309 24.09 1.26 -8.51
N VAL A 310 22.80 1.36 -8.17
CA VAL A 310 21.76 1.64 -9.16
C VAL A 310 21.86 3.11 -9.58
N THR A 311 21.83 4.04 -8.63
CA THR A 311 21.72 5.49 -8.91
C THR A 311 22.91 6.04 -9.71
N THR A 312 24.12 5.54 -9.45
CA THR A 312 25.33 5.95 -10.19
C THR A 312 25.34 5.52 -11.66
N SER A 313 24.59 4.48 -12.00
CA SER A 313 24.48 3.96 -13.37
C SER A 313 23.30 4.51 -14.16
N LEU A 314 22.31 5.14 -13.49
CA LEU A 314 21.08 5.59 -14.13
C LEU A 314 21.32 6.76 -15.09
N THR A 315 20.79 6.62 -16.29
CA THR A 315 20.62 7.67 -17.29
C THR A 315 19.19 8.22 -17.28
N ALA A 316 18.20 7.42 -16.85
CA ALA A 316 16.83 7.89 -16.71
C ALA A 316 16.11 7.26 -15.50
N LEU A 317 15.37 8.10 -14.77
CA LEU A 317 14.41 7.70 -13.74
C LEU A 317 13.09 8.42 -14.02
N VAL A 318 12.08 7.68 -14.46
CA VAL A 318 10.81 8.22 -14.95
C VAL A 318 9.65 7.61 -14.15
N LEU A 319 9.17 8.39 -13.18
CA LEU A 319 8.09 8.05 -12.24
C LEU A 319 6.96 9.10 -12.33
N PRO A 320 6.29 9.25 -13.49
CA PRO A 320 5.22 10.24 -13.62
C PRO A 320 3.95 9.76 -12.89
N ASN A 321 3.24 10.72 -12.30
CA ASN A 321 1.91 10.54 -11.71
C ASN A 321 1.76 9.37 -10.73
N LYS A 322 2.77 9.07 -9.91
CA LYS A 322 2.72 8.06 -8.85
C LYS A 322 1.96 8.57 -7.64
N GLN A 323 0.62 8.55 -7.74
CA GLN A 323 -0.30 9.09 -6.73
C GLN A 323 -0.14 8.44 -5.35
N HIS A 324 0.31 7.19 -5.31
CA HIS A 324 0.47 6.40 -4.09
C HIS A 324 1.89 6.45 -3.51
N LEU A 325 2.87 6.99 -4.25
CA LEU A 325 4.27 7.00 -3.82
C LEU A 325 4.45 7.91 -2.61
N LYS A 326 4.74 7.29 -1.47
CA LYS A 326 4.99 7.94 -0.18
C LYS A 326 6.48 7.89 0.14
N THR A 327 7.12 6.73 0.03
CA THR A 327 8.51 6.58 0.44
C THR A 327 9.41 6.52 -0.78
N LEU A 328 10.26 7.54 -0.94
CA LEU A 328 11.36 7.52 -1.90
C LEU A 328 12.68 7.58 -1.15
N SER A 329 13.53 6.57 -1.33
CA SER A 329 14.89 6.53 -0.79
C SER A 329 15.88 6.29 -1.91
N ILE A 330 16.71 7.29 -2.17
CA ILE A 330 17.75 7.26 -3.19
C ILE A 330 19.04 7.65 -2.47
N ASN A 331 20.06 6.79 -2.51
CA ASN A 331 21.35 7.15 -1.91
C ASN A 331 21.96 8.35 -2.67
N HIS A 332 22.15 9.45 -1.96
CA HIS A 332 22.49 10.77 -2.48
C HIS A 332 24.00 11.10 -2.42
N GLU A 333 24.82 10.26 -1.77
CA GLU A 333 26.24 10.56 -1.52
C GLU A 333 27.06 10.82 -2.78
N THR A 334 26.73 10.15 -3.90
CA THR A 334 27.47 10.28 -5.17
C THR A 334 26.69 10.94 -6.29
N GLY A 335 25.45 11.38 -6.03
CA GLY A 335 24.59 11.96 -7.05
C GLY A 335 24.27 11.02 -8.22
N PHE A 336 23.91 11.62 -9.35
CA PHE A 336 23.54 10.98 -10.60
C PHE A 336 24.45 11.45 -11.75
N PRO A 337 25.66 10.87 -11.87
CA PRO A 337 26.66 11.35 -12.82
C PRO A 337 26.24 11.17 -14.27
N LYS A 338 25.48 10.11 -14.59
CA LYS A 338 25.05 9.76 -15.96
C LYS A 338 23.64 10.22 -16.32
N MET A 339 22.93 10.88 -15.40
CA MET A 339 21.52 11.21 -15.60
C MET A 339 21.31 12.15 -16.78
N LYS A 340 20.34 11.80 -17.61
CA LYS A 340 19.79 12.60 -18.71
C LYS A 340 18.35 13.00 -18.44
N ARG A 341 17.57 12.15 -17.76
CA ARG A 341 16.14 12.38 -17.53
C ARG A 341 15.69 11.96 -16.14
N LEU A 342 15.35 12.93 -15.30
CA LEU A 342 14.85 12.72 -13.94
C LEU A 342 13.43 13.25 -13.82
N VAL A 343 12.45 12.35 -13.79
CA VAL A 343 11.02 12.67 -13.63
C VAL A 343 10.50 11.94 -12.40
N ILE A 344 10.10 12.69 -11.38
CA ILE A 344 9.46 12.16 -10.17
C ILE A 344 8.23 13.03 -9.89
N GLU A 345 7.05 12.47 -10.09
CA GLU A 345 5.80 13.17 -9.82
C GLU A 345 4.89 12.30 -8.98
N ALA A 346 4.61 12.75 -7.76
CA ALA A 346 3.74 12.06 -6.84
C ALA A 346 2.77 13.04 -6.17
N LYS A 347 1.78 12.50 -5.44
CA LYS A 347 0.81 13.33 -4.71
C LYS A 347 1.42 13.97 -3.46
N ALA A 348 2.17 13.17 -2.71
CA ALA A 348 2.83 13.52 -1.45
C ALA A 348 3.89 12.46 -1.08
N ILE A 349 5.16 12.80 -1.28
CA ILE A 349 6.31 12.00 -0.82
C ILE A 349 6.62 12.43 0.62
N GLU A 350 6.94 11.44 1.46
CA GLU A 350 7.29 11.58 2.87
C GLU A 350 8.42 12.58 3.12
N ASP A 351 8.41 13.15 4.32
CA ASP A 351 9.40 14.10 4.80
C ASP A 351 10.78 13.47 4.98
N LYS A 352 11.69 13.74 4.04
CA LYS A 352 13.13 13.45 4.14
C LYS A 352 13.95 14.54 3.46
N ASP A 353 15.26 14.49 3.66
CA ASP A 353 16.19 15.28 2.87
C ASP A 353 16.31 14.70 1.45
N TYR A 354 16.03 15.55 0.46
CA TYR A 354 16.14 15.23 -0.95
C TYR A 354 17.19 16.13 -1.59
N SER A 355 18.32 15.53 -1.98
CA SER A 355 19.38 16.22 -2.71
C SER A 355 19.67 15.50 -4.02
N PHE A 356 19.30 16.13 -5.13
CA PHE A 356 19.55 15.65 -6.48
C PHE A 356 20.81 16.33 -7.01
N SER A 357 21.95 15.67 -6.80
CA SER A 357 23.25 16.05 -7.36
C SER A 357 23.39 15.45 -8.76
N LEU A 358 23.61 16.26 -9.79
CA LEU A 358 23.47 15.85 -11.18
C LEU A 358 24.71 16.18 -12.03
N GLY A 359 24.99 15.31 -13.00
CA GLY A 359 26.05 15.51 -14.01
C GLY A 359 27.44 15.07 -13.55
N ALA A 360 28.38 15.13 -14.47
CA ALA A 360 29.80 14.83 -14.29
C ALA A 360 30.62 15.61 -15.34
N ALA A 361 31.95 15.57 -15.26
CA ALA A 361 32.83 16.28 -16.20
C ALA A 361 32.56 15.97 -17.68
N ASP A 362 32.14 14.74 -17.98
CA ASP A 362 31.76 14.22 -19.31
C ASP A 362 30.24 14.26 -19.58
N ASN A 363 29.44 14.65 -18.58
CA ASN A 363 27.99 14.78 -18.67
C ASN A 363 27.50 16.12 -18.10
N LEU A 364 27.59 17.15 -18.93
CA LEU A 364 27.15 18.51 -18.58
C LEU A 364 25.76 18.87 -19.07
N GLU A 365 25.08 17.95 -19.77
CA GLU A 365 23.76 18.21 -20.36
C GLU A 365 22.71 17.19 -19.90
N ILE A 366 21.60 17.71 -19.39
CA ILE A 366 20.43 16.97 -18.91
C ILE A 366 19.22 17.42 -19.72
N GLU A 367 18.43 16.45 -20.20
CA GLU A 367 17.27 16.70 -21.04
C GLU A 367 16.07 17.20 -20.23
N GLU A 368 15.79 16.54 -19.11
CA GLU A 368 14.61 16.86 -18.31
C GLU A 368 14.87 16.61 -16.82
N VAL A 369 14.49 17.58 -15.99
CA VAL A 369 14.32 17.44 -14.55
C VAL A 369 12.92 17.92 -14.21
N ARG A 370 12.04 17.01 -13.79
CA ARG A 370 10.66 17.30 -13.40
C ARG A 370 10.35 16.67 -12.05
N LEU A 371 10.21 17.50 -11.03
CA LEU A 371 10.05 17.07 -9.65
C LEU A 371 8.76 17.65 -9.08
N SER A 372 7.89 16.78 -8.55
CA SER A 372 6.64 17.19 -7.92
C SER A 372 6.19 16.27 -6.79
N GLY A 373 5.53 16.86 -5.79
CA GLY A 373 4.89 16.12 -4.70
C GLY A 373 5.72 16.03 -3.42
N PHE A 374 6.85 16.71 -3.34
CA PHE A 374 7.69 16.74 -2.14
C PHE A 374 7.09 17.72 -1.13
N LYS A 375 6.31 17.24 -0.16
CA LYS A 375 5.55 18.10 0.77
C LYS A 375 6.00 17.90 2.21
N GLN A 376 6.43 18.99 2.85
CA GLN A 376 6.88 19.04 4.23
C GLN A 376 5.77 19.00 5.30
N VAL A 377 6.05 18.27 6.40
CA VAL A 377 5.44 18.40 7.75
C VAL A 377 6.52 18.63 8.85
N LYS A 378 7.79 18.26 8.65
CA LYS A 378 8.87 18.33 9.67
C LYS A 378 9.95 19.40 9.45
N GLU A 379 10.49 19.95 10.54
CA GLU A 379 11.59 20.94 10.54
C GLU A 379 12.91 20.37 9.98
N ASN A 380 13.74 21.22 9.38
CA ASN A 380 15.09 20.95 8.84
C ASN A 380 15.21 20.06 7.60
N THR A 381 14.12 19.77 6.90
CA THR A 381 14.19 19.08 5.60
C THR A 381 14.79 19.97 4.51
N THR A 382 15.71 19.40 3.74
CA THR A 382 16.40 20.00 2.61
C THR A 382 15.84 19.46 1.29
N PHE A 383 15.51 20.36 0.38
CA PHE A 383 15.28 20.06 -1.03
C PHE A 383 16.34 20.74 -1.88
N ALA A 384 17.08 19.97 -2.68
CA ALA A 384 18.18 20.51 -3.47
C ALA A 384 18.23 19.91 -4.88
N VAL A 385 18.50 20.77 -5.87
CA VAL A 385 18.94 20.38 -7.21
C VAL A 385 20.23 21.13 -7.51
N LEU A 386 21.32 20.39 -7.75
CA LEU A 386 22.66 20.96 -7.88
C LEU A 386 23.53 20.16 -8.84
N ALA A 387 24.51 20.82 -9.45
CA ALA A 387 25.58 20.12 -10.16
C ALA A 387 26.39 19.24 -9.18
N ALA A 388 26.99 18.16 -9.69
CA ALA A 388 27.88 17.33 -8.89
C ALA A 388 29.05 18.11 -8.26
N GLU A 389 29.53 17.63 -7.11
CA GLU A 389 30.47 18.36 -6.25
C GLU A 389 31.80 18.70 -6.97
N ASP A 390 32.27 17.84 -7.87
CA ASP A 390 33.42 18.07 -8.74
C ASP A 390 33.19 19.21 -9.74
N LEU A 391 31.98 19.32 -10.29
CA LEU A 391 31.58 20.43 -11.15
C LEU A 391 31.48 21.74 -10.36
N ILE A 392 30.93 21.69 -9.16
CA ILE A 392 30.87 22.84 -8.23
C ILE A 392 32.28 23.36 -7.93
N LYS A 393 33.20 22.47 -7.55
CA LYS A 393 34.60 22.83 -7.25
C LYS A 393 35.32 23.44 -8.46
N SER A 394 35.03 22.95 -9.66
CA SER A 394 35.56 23.48 -10.92
C SER A 394 34.78 24.68 -11.48
N LYS A 395 33.78 25.19 -10.72
CA LYS A 395 32.89 26.28 -11.10
C LYS A 395 32.15 26.07 -12.43
N LYS A 396 31.92 24.81 -12.80
CA LYS A 396 31.18 24.44 -14.02
C LYS A 396 29.69 24.33 -13.72
N ARG A 397 28.87 24.79 -14.67
CA ARG A 397 27.40 24.65 -14.62
C ARG A 397 26.97 23.44 -15.44
N ILE A 398 25.92 22.75 -14.98
CA ILE A 398 25.20 21.78 -15.81
C ILE A 398 24.07 22.48 -16.56
N THR A 399 23.86 22.11 -17.81
CA THR A 399 22.75 22.60 -18.63
C THR A 399 21.56 21.65 -18.50
N ILE A 400 20.40 22.17 -18.11
CA ILE A 400 19.13 21.44 -18.05
C ILE A 400 18.20 22.03 -19.10
N LYS A 401 17.79 21.22 -20.08
CA LYS A 401 16.93 21.66 -21.18
C LYS A 401 15.52 21.98 -20.68
N LYS A 402 14.89 21.04 -19.96
CA LYS A 402 13.55 21.20 -19.37
C LYS A 402 13.61 21.07 -17.86
N PHE A 403 13.35 22.15 -17.13
CA PHE A 403 13.35 22.16 -15.68
C PHE A 403 11.96 22.49 -15.12
N SER A 404 11.41 21.61 -14.29
CA SER A 404 10.09 21.79 -13.69
C SER A 404 10.10 21.41 -12.21
N LEU A 405 9.73 22.35 -11.34
CA LEU A 405 9.48 22.10 -9.92
C LEU A 405 8.04 22.47 -9.60
N LYS A 406 7.25 21.53 -9.10
CA LYS A 406 5.82 21.78 -8.78
C LYS A 406 5.42 21.21 -7.44
N ASN A 407 4.60 21.94 -6.68
CA ASN A 407 4.01 21.45 -5.41
C ASN A 407 5.07 20.95 -4.42
N ILE A 408 6.13 21.75 -4.23
CA ILE A 408 7.25 21.44 -3.34
C ILE A 408 7.11 22.29 -2.09
N ASN A 409 7.29 21.68 -0.91
CA ASN A 409 7.40 22.38 0.35
C ASN A 409 8.60 21.83 1.14
N ALA A 410 9.53 22.69 1.55
CA ALA A 410 10.74 22.32 2.31
C ALA A 410 11.27 23.48 3.17
N SER A 411 11.99 23.20 4.26
CA SER A 411 12.59 24.28 5.07
C SER A 411 13.84 24.86 4.45
N VAL A 412 14.64 24.02 3.78
CA VAL A 412 15.85 24.43 3.08
C VAL A 412 15.70 24.12 1.60
N ALA A 413 16.06 25.08 0.75
CA ALA A 413 16.03 24.97 -0.69
C ALA A 413 17.38 25.34 -1.29
N ARG A 414 17.90 24.51 -2.19
CA ARG A 414 19.18 24.79 -2.87
C ARG A 414 19.07 24.54 -4.38
N LEU A 415 19.33 25.58 -5.16
CA LEU A 415 19.56 25.49 -6.61
C LEU A 415 20.98 25.98 -6.90
N ARG A 416 21.87 25.11 -7.38
CA ARG A 416 23.30 25.46 -7.50
C ARG A 416 23.93 25.01 -8.81
N PHE A 417 24.68 25.89 -9.47
CA PHE A 417 25.46 25.61 -10.67
C PHE A 417 24.63 25.05 -11.85
N LEU A 418 23.51 25.72 -12.16
CA LEU A 418 22.55 25.29 -13.18
C LEU A 418 22.48 26.31 -14.33
N ASN A 419 22.33 25.82 -15.56
CA ASN A 419 21.99 26.60 -16.75
C ASN A 419 20.67 26.08 -17.31
N LEU A 420 19.58 26.81 -17.12
CA LEU A 420 18.23 26.36 -17.43
C LEU A 420 17.81 26.94 -18.80
N LYS A 421 17.40 26.06 -19.74
CA LYS A 421 16.90 26.50 -21.06
C LYS A 421 15.39 26.72 -21.09
N GLU A 422 14.66 25.94 -20.33
CA GLU A 422 13.24 26.12 -20.03
C GLU A 422 13.05 25.88 -18.53
N SER A 423 12.26 26.73 -17.87
CA SER A 423 11.99 26.59 -16.45
C SER A 423 10.52 26.86 -16.12
N VAL A 424 9.95 25.97 -15.33
CA VAL A 424 8.60 26.10 -14.75
C VAL A 424 8.71 25.84 -13.26
N ILE A 425 8.33 26.83 -12.45
CA ILE A 425 8.34 26.70 -10.99
C ILE A 425 6.99 27.18 -10.47
N GLU A 426 6.22 26.26 -9.90
CA GLU A 426 4.82 26.49 -9.53
C GLU A 426 4.50 25.90 -8.15
N ASN A 427 3.76 26.62 -7.32
CA ASN A 427 3.33 26.16 -5.99
C ASN A 427 4.48 25.61 -5.14
N VAL A 428 5.64 26.23 -5.27
CA VAL A 428 6.79 25.93 -4.41
C VAL A 428 6.70 26.82 -3.17
N LYS A 429 6.99 26.28 -2.01
CA LYS A 429 6.98 27.01 -0.73
C LYS A 429 8.22 26.62 0.05
N PHE A 430 8.94 27.60 0.56
CA PHE A 430 10.12 27.34 1.37
C PHE A 430 10.03 28.06 2.70
N GLY A 431 10.39 27.39 3.79
CA GLY A 431 10.34 27.97 5.15
C GLY A 431 8.97 27.92 5.84
N ASP A 432 7.92 27.39 5.20
CA ASP A 432 6.61 27.23 5.84
C ASP A 432 6.70 26.28 7.06
N LYS A 433 6.26 26.76 8.24
CA LYS A 433 6.13 26.02 9.52
C LYS A 433 7.39 25.75 10.34
N VAL A 434 8.51 26.44 10.12
CA VAL A 434 9.65 26.32 11.05
C VAL A 434 9.36 27.13 12.33
N LYS A 435 9.18 26.46 13.48
CA LYS A 435 9.00 27.15 14.78
C LYS A 435 10.35 27.62 15.35
N ILE A 436 11.44 26.97 14.95
CA ILE A 436 12.79 27.27 15.42
C ILE A 436 13.48 28.27 14.47
N GLN A 437 13.76 29.48 14.97
CA GLN A 437 14.57 30.47 14.27
C GLN A 437 15.98 29.89 13.98
N GLY A 438 16.43 29.89 12.72
CA GLY A 438 17.83 29.57 12.36
C GLY A 438 18.07 28.60 11.20
N ASN A 439 17.07 27.79 10.81
CA ASN A 439 17.31 26.66 9.90
C ASN A 439 16.64 26.73 8.53
N SER A 440 15.78 27.72 8.27
CA SER A 440 15.15 27.91 6.97
C SER A 440 16.05 28.72 6.04
N ARG A 441 16.45 28.14 4.90
CA ARG A 441 17.42 28.76 3.99
C ARG A 441 16.98 28.61 2.55
N LEU A 442 17.03 29.70 1.78
CA LEU A 442 16.90 29.65 0.33
C LEU A 442 18.23 30.04 -0.30
N ILE A 443 18.84 29.10 -1.02
CA ILE A 443 20.13 29.27 -1.68
C ILE A 443 19.93 29.07 -3.18
N VAL A 444 20.16 30.12 -3.96
CA VAL A 444 20.24 30.05 -5.43
C VAL A 444 21.58 30.64 -5.84
N GLU A 445 22.48 29.78 -6.33
CA GLU A 445 23.89 30.12 -6.52
C GLU A 445 24.39 29.64 -7.89
N HIS A 446 24.99 30.53 -8.68
CA HIS A 446 25.48 30.23 -10.03
C HIS A 446 24.40 29.61 -10.94
N VAL A 447 23.19 30.19 -10.95
CA VAL A 447 22.06 29.73 -11.78
C VAL A 447 21.78 30.72 -12.92
N ASP A 448 21.67 30.21 -14.15
CA ASP A 448 21.17 30.96 -15.31
C ASP A 448 19.73 30.54 -15.61
N PHE A 449 18.80 31.50 -15.57
CA PHE A 449 17.40 31.30 -15.94
C PHE A 449 17.18 31.61 -17.42
N PRO A 450 16.20 30.99 -18.08
CA PRO A 450 15.93 31.25 -19.50
C PRO A 450 15.26 32.60 -19.75
N SER A 451 14.54 33.11 -18.75
CA SER A 451 13.87 34.39 -18.75
C SER A 451 13.97 35.01 -17.36
N LYS A 452 13.61 36.30 -17.25
CA LYS A 452 13.61 36.99 -15.96
C LYS A 452 12.68 36.26 -14.98
N PRO A 453 13.20 35.64 -13.91
CA PRO A 453 12.37 34.92 -12.94
C PRO A 453 11.44 35.88 -12.21
N ASN A 454 10.16 35.51 -12.09
CA ASN A 454 9.16 36.33 -11.38
C ASN A 454 9.08 36.02 -9.87
N PHE A 455 9.79 34.99 -9.39
CA PHE A 455 9.98 34.58 -7.99
C PHE A 455 8.74 34.46 -7.10
N ALA A 456 7.53 34.60 -7.66
CA ALA A 456 6.26 34.43 -6.96
C ALA A 456 6.07 33.02 -6.39
N TRP A 457 6.86 32.07 -6.88
CA TRP A 457 6.95 30.69 -6.41
C TRP A 457 7.78 30.52 -5.12
N ILE A 458 8.28 31.59 -4.50
CA ILE A 458 8.94 31.51 -3.19
C ILE A 458 7.92 31.88 -2.10
N GLY A 459 7.33 30.85 -1.48
CA GLY A 459 6.67 31.01 -0.19
C GLY A 459 7.66 31.65 0.79
N SER A 460 7.29 32.78 1.39
CA SER A 460 8.21 33.72 2.06
C SER A 460 7.83 33.91 3.54
N ASN A 461 7.37 32.84 4.17
CA ASN A 461 7.11 32.85 5.60
C ASN A 461 8.30 32.22 6.30
N GLY A 462 8.92 32.94 7.22
CA GLY A 462 9.85 32.33 8.17
C GLY A 462 11.21 31.92 7.61
N ILE A 463 11.70 32.53 6.51
CA ILE A 463 13.06 32.29 6.01
C ILE A 463 14.09 33.04 6.87
N TYR A 464 15.14 32.34 7.30
CA TYR A 464 16.24 32.88 8.12
C TYR A 464 17.39 33.41 7.25
N GLU A 465 17.73 32.71 6.17
CA GLU A 465 18.81 33.07 5.26
C GLU A 465 18.35 33.09 3.80
N TYR A 466 18.62 34.19 3.11
CA TYR A 466 18.60 34.26 1.65
C TYR A 466 20.02 34.37 1.11
N LYS A 467 20.36 33.48 0.19
CA LYS A 467 21.63 33.50 -0.54
C LYS A 467 21.37 33.42 -2.04
N PHE A 468 21.37 34.58 -2.69
CA PHE A 468 21.23 34.77 -4.12
C PHE A 468 22.57 35.21 -4.70
N GLN A 469 23.31 34.29 -5.32
CA GLN A 469 24.67 34.55 -5.79
C GLN A 469 24.86 34.21 -7.27
N PHE A 470 25.51 35.10 -8.02
CA PHE A 470 25.89 34.92 -9.43
C PHE A 470 24.74 34.40 -10.31
N MET A 471 23.55 34.96 -10.09
CA MET A 471 22.37 34.61 -10.85
C MET A 471 22.31 35.41 -12.14
N THR A 472 21.97 34.74 -13.23
CA THR A 472 21.82 35.35 -14.55
C THR A 472 20.47 34.96 -15.16
N PHE A 473 20.02 35.71 -16.16
CA PHE A 473 18.94 35.30 -17.05
C PHE A 473 19.38 35.54 -18.50
N GLY A 474 19.30 34.51 -19.34
CA GLY A 474 19.85 34.56 -20.70
C GLY A 474 21.32 35.00 -20.73
N GLY A 475 22.11 34.62 -19.71
CA GLY A 475 23.50 35.05 -19.55
C GLY A 475 23.72 36.46 -18.98
N SER A 476 22.67 37.27 -18.82
CA SER A 476 22.77 38.62 -18.25
C SER A 476 22.63 38.56 -16.72
N PRO A 477 23.50 39.24 -15.93
CA PRO A 477 23.33 39.25 -14.47
C PRO A 477 21.99 39.86 -14.04
N LEU A 478 21.37 39.28 -13.00
CA LEU A 478 20.20 39.91 -12.37
C LEU A 478 20.61 41.22 -11.69
N VAL A 479 19.79 42.26 -11.80
CA VAL A 479 19.97 43.50 -11.05
C VAL A 479 19.33 43.40 -9.66
N PHE A 480 19.81 44.18 -8.70
CA PHE A 480 19.26 44.14 -7.33
C PHE A 480 17.74 44.42 -7.26
N ALA A 481 17.16 45.25 -8.15
CA ALA A 481 15.69 45.47 -8.21
C ALA A 481 14.92 44.19 -8.43
N ASP A 482 15.51 43.25 -9.15
CA ASP A 482 14.80 42.05 -9.57
C ASP A 482 14.64 41.09 -8.39
N ILE A 483 15.51 41.23 -7.39
CA ILE A 483 15.56 40.38 -6.20
C ILE A 483 14.92 41.10 -5.00
N GLN A 484 14.94 42.43 -4.95
CA GLN A 484 14.46 43.23 -3.82
C GLN A 484 13.00 42.91 -3.43
N PRO A 485 11.98 42.91 -4.32
CA PRO A 485 10.60 42.64 -3.95
C PRO A 485 10.39 41.30 -3.22
N MET A 486 11.26 40.31 -3.45
CA MET A 486 11.18 38.99 -2.83
C MET A 486 11.65 39.00 -1.38
N VAL A 487 12.75 39.73 -1.15
CA VAL A 487 13.36 39.88 0.16
C VAL A 487 12.39 40.67 1.06
N VAL A 488 11.70 41.66 0.48
CA VAL A 488 10.87 42.68 1.13
C VAL A 488 9.46 42.22 1.57
N ASN A 489 9.04 40.97 1.33
CA ASN A 489 7.73 40.47 1.77
C ASN A 489 7.54 40.63 3.30
N LYS A 490 6.37 41.11 3.75
CA LYS A 490 6.03 41.38 5.16
C LYS A 490 6.35 40.22 6.11
N ALA A 491 6.16 38.97 5.70
CA ALA A 491 6.44 37.82 6.56
C ALA A 491 7.95 37.53 6.75
N ASN A 492 8.82 38.04 5.88
CA ASN A 492 10.27 37.91 5.96
C ASN A 492 10.93 38.98 6.83
N GLN A 493 10.29 40.14 6.96
CA GLN A 493 10.78 41.31 7.71
C GLN A 493 11.12 40.96 9.17
N GLU A 494 10.40 40.00 9.75
CA GLU A 494 10.57 39.58 11.16
C GLU A 494 11.48 38.35 11.35
N THR A 495 11.92 37.69 10.28
CA THR A 495 12.63 36.39 10.38
C THR A 495 13.98 36.36 9.71
N VAL A 496 14.19 37.14 8.64
CA VAL A 496 15.46 37.18 7.92
C VAL A 496 16.55 37.75 8.80
N ASN A 497 17.63 36.98 8.95
CA ASN A 497 18.82 37.34 9.71
C ASN A 497 20.04 37.53 8.80
N THR A 498 20.10 36.77 7.71
CA THR A 498 21.24 36.74 6.79
C THR A 498 20.78 37.00 5.35
N LEU A 499 21.39 38.00 4.70
CA LEU A 499 21.17 38.34 3.30
C LEU A 499 22.49 38.35 2.52
N TRP A 500 22.60 37.47 1.52
CA TRP A 500 23.74 37.42 0.60
C TRP A 500 23.20 37.63 -0.81
N LEU A 501 23.52 38.77 -1.40
CA LEU A 501 23.01 39.17 -2.70
C LEU A 501 24.16 39.51 -3.64
N THR A 502 24.19 38.87 -4.80
CA THR A 502 25.10 39.18 -5.91
C THR A 502 24.29 39.51 -7.15
N GLY A 503 24.56 40.65 -7.76
CA GLY A 503 23.87 41.09 -8.97
C GLY A 503 24.65 42.17 -9.71
N SER A 504 24.17 42.56 -10.88
CA SER A 504 24.65 43.79 -11.53
C SER A 504 24.08 45.00 -10.81
N ILE A 505 24.92 46.01 -10.60
CA ILE A 505 24.51 47.30 -10.05
C ILE A 505 24.04 48.21 -11.20
N VAL A 506 23.25 47.77 -12.18
CA VAL A 506 22.52 48.74 -13.02
C VAL A 506 21.34 49.24 -12.19
N TYR A 507 21.64 50.13 -11.24
CA TYR A 507 20.72 50.70 -10.26
C TYR A 507 20.81 52.22 -10.20
N PRO A 508 20.69 52.96 -11.33
CA PRO A 508 20.63 54.40 -11.23
C PRO A 508 19.35 54.78 -10.45
N ASN A 509 19.55 55.43 -9.32
CA ASN A 509 18.53 56.19 -8.58
C ASN A 509 17.46 55.42 -7.78
N LYS A 510 17.75 54.24 -7.21
CA LYS A 510 16.83 53.61 -6.23
C LYS A 510 17.52 53.19 -4.93
N THR A 511 16.92 53.60 -3.82
CA THR A 511 17.27 53.19 -2.46
C THR A 511 16.88 51.73 -2.21
N VAL A 512 17.84 50.89 -1.80
CA VAL A 512 17.51 49.61 -1.16
C VAL A 512 17.18 49.90 0.30
N ASP A 513 15.90 49.96 0.63
CA ASP A 513 15.43 50.10 2.00
C ASP A 513 15.54 48.75 2.71
N LEU A 514 16.47 48.62 3.65
CA LEU A 514 16.62 47.42 4.48
C LEU A 514 16.10 47.61 5.91
N GLN A 515 15.49 48.76 6.21
CA GLN A 515 14.98 49.11 7.55
C GLN A 515 13.85 48.19 7.98
N MET A 516 13.17 47.59 7.01
CA MET A 516 12.09 46.65 7.22
C MET A 516 12.56 45.32 7.83
N PHE A 517 13.85 44.97 7.82
CA PHE A 517 14.34 43.71 8.38
C PHE A 517 14.74 43.87 9.85
N ASN A 518 13.77 43.68 10.73
CA ASN A 518 13.93 43.84 12.18
C ASN A 518 14.94 42.87 12.81
N LYS A 519 15.35 41.80 12.11
CA LYS A 519 16.30 40.78 12.61
C LYS A 519 17.56 40.63 11.77
N LEU A 520 17.80 41.48 10.78
CA LEU A 520 19.00 41.40 9.94
C LEU A 520 20.26 41.63 10.78
N VAL A 521 21.18 40.67 10.77
CA VAL A 521 22.49 40.76 11.44
C VAL A 521 23.62 40.75 10.43
N TYR A 522 23.44 40.05 9.30
CA TYR A 522 24.48 39.90 8.28
C TYR A 522 23.96 40.32 6.89
N LEU A 523 24.70 41.23 6.26
CA LEU A 523 24.45 41.68 4.90
C LEU A 523 25.73 41.59 4.06
N ARG A 524 25.67 40.84 2.96
CA ARG A 524 26.72 40.82 1.94
C ARG A 524 26.15 41.21 0.59
N LEU A 525 26.69 42.28 0.02
CA LEU A 525 26.37 42.75 -1.33
C LEU A 525 27.60 42.60 -2.22
N MET A 526 27.45 41.94 -3.36
CA MET A 526 28.52 41.74 -4.33
C MET A 526 28.09 42.21 -5.71
N SER A 527 28.93 42.97 -6.39
CA SER A 527 28.72 43.31 -7.80
C SER A 527 29.24 42.19 -8.69
N ALA A 528 28.42 41.74 -9.65
CA ALA A 528 28.87 40.85 -10.72
C ALA A 528 29.64 41.60 -11.83
N ASP A 529 29.45 42.92 -11.95
CA ASP A 529 30.05 43.73 -13.00
C ASP A 529 31.20 44.62 -12.48
N ALA A 530 32.32 44.55 -13.19
CA ALA A 530 33.55 45.31 -12.99
C ALA A 530 33.49 46.76 -13.48
N LYS A 531 32.59 47.05 -14.42
CA LYS A 531 32.61 48.28 -15.20
C LYS A 531 31.78 49.36 -14.52
N GLY A 532 32.45 50.09 -13.63
CA GLY A 532 32.12 51.48 -13.29
C GLY A 532 30.68 51.74 -12.88
N VAL A 533 30.19 51.05 -11.85
CA VAL A 533 28.96 51.47 -11.19
C VAL A 533 29.25 52.11 -9.84
N LEU A 534 28.85 53.38 -9.69
CA LEU A 534 28.65 54.02 -8.40
C LEU A 534 27.34 53.52 -7.76
N ILE A 535 27.43 52.90 -6.58
CA ILE A 535 26.28 52.91 -5.67
C ILE A 535 26.23 54.33 -5.08
N GLU A 536 25.36 55.18 -5.61
CA GLU A 536 25.27 56.58 -5.13
C GLU A 536 24.81 56.66 -3.67
N LYS A 537 23.93 55.75 -3.23
CA LYS A 537 23.37 55.76 -1.87
C LYS A 537 22.82 54.39 -1.44
N LEU A 538 23.36 53.82 -0.36
CA LEU A 538 22.77 52.69 0.38
C LEU A 538 22.25 53.23 1.72
N ILE A 539 20.94 53.13 1.98
CA ILE A 539 20.34 53.60 3.23
C ILE A 539 20.13 52.41 4.15
N LEU A 540 20.90 52.34 5.23
CA LEU A 540 20.65 51.45 6.36
C LEU A 540 20.15 52.30 7.54
N LYS A 541 18.91 52.10 8.01
CA LYS A 541 18.61 52.45 9.41
C LYS A 541 18.80 51.22 10.25
N LEU A 542 19.76 51.32 11.15
CA LEU A 542 19.98 50.31 12.18
C LEU A 542 19.03 50.63 13.33
N HIS A 543 18.30 49.66 13.85
CA HIS A 543 17.66 49.83 15.15
C HIS A 543 18.77 50.02 16.20
N VAL A 544 18.66 51.10 16.98
CA VAL A 544 19.59 51.47 18.05
C VAL A 544 19.94 50.25 18.90
N GLY A 545 21.24 49.94 19.01
CA GLY A 545 21.77 48.83 19.82
C GLY A 545 22.14 47.54 19.07
N ARG A 546 22.11 47.51 17.73
CA ARG A 546 22.57 46.34 16.95
C ARG A 546 23.68 46.68 15.96
N SER A 547 24.76 45.90 16.01
CA SER A 547 25.85 45.93 15.02
C SER A 547 25.48 45.04 13.83
N ILE A 548 25.32 45.61 12.63
CA ILE A 548 25.27 44.84 11.39
C ILE A 548 26.68 44.67 10.87
N VAL A 549 27.07 43.43 10.55
CA VAL A 549 28.29 43.18 9.78
C VAL A 549 27.92 43.30 8.30
N ALA A 550 28.28 44.44 7.71
CA ALA A 550 28.13 44.68 6.28
C ALA A 550 29.49 44.52 5.59
N SER A 551 29.56 43.67 4.57
CA SER A 551 30.73 43.60 3.68
C SER A 551 30.32 43.81 2.22
N GLY A 552 31.10 44.64 1.53
CA GLY A 552 31.00 44.87 0.09
C GLY A 552 32.28 44.40 -0.58
N GLU A 553 32.17 43.50 -1.54
CA GLU A 553 33.31 43.03 -2.34
C GLU A 553 33.03 43.27 -3.82
N ILE A 554 33.95 43.96 -4.50
CA ILE A 554 33.97 44.12 -5.95
C ILE A 554 35.02 43.15 -6.50
N LEU A 555 34.61 42.16 -7.29
CA LEU A 555 35.46 41.06 -7.76
C LEU A 555 36.48 41.45 -8.85
N ALA A 556 36.60 42.73 -9.20
CA ALA A 556 37.25 43.16 -10.44
C ALA A 556 38.43 44.13 -10.31
N GLY A 557 39.07 44.22 -9.15
CA GLY A 557 40.42 44.81 -9.04
C GLY A 557 40.52 46.31 -9.39
N VAL A 558 39.45 47.07 -9.23
CA VAL A 558 39.49 48.55 -9.29
C VAL A 558 39.18 49.07 -7.89
N GLU A 559 40.18 49.66 -7.24
CA GLU A 559 39.97 50.51 -6.06
C GLU A 559 39.15 51.73 -6.48
N MET A 560 38.01 51.96 -5.82
CA MET A 560 37.31 53.24 -5.89
C MET A 560 36.52 53.52 -4.60
N PRO A 561 36.22 54.80 -4.33
CA PRO A 561 36.22 55.36 -2.99
C PRO A 561 34.91 55.13 -2.25
N PHE A 562 35.04 54.97 -0.93
CA PHE A 562 34.06 55.20 0.14
C PHE A 562 32.58 55.11 -0.25
N TYR A 563 31.94 53.99 0.13
CA TYR A 563 30.51 53.99 0.41
C TYR A 563 30.17 55.16 1.33
N LYS A 564 29.25 56.04 0.93
CA LYS A 564 28.65 57.01 1.87
C LYS A 564 27.59 56.27 2.67
N TRP A 565 28.00 55.72 3.81
CA TRP A 565 27.08 55.18 4.81
C TRP A 565 26.42 56.36 5.52
N GLU A 566 25.16 56.67 5.18
CA GLU A 566 24.35 57.52 6.04
C GLU A 566 23.76 56.64 7.14
N TYR A 567 24.41 56.66 8.30
CA TYR A 567 23.79 56.24 9.54
C TYR A 567 22.69 57.25 9.85
N VAL A 568 21.44 56.81 9.73
CA VAL A 568 20.31 57.57 10.26
C VAL A 568 19.95 56.87 11.57
N GLU A 569 20.24 57.56 12.68
CA GLU A 569 19.87 57.13 14.04
C GLU A 569 18.36 56.89 14.16
#